data_AF-A0A7C2W1J9-F1
#
_entry.id   AF-A0A7C2W1J9-F1
#
_cell.length_a   1.000
_cell.length_b   1.000
_cell.length_c   1.000
_cell.angle_alpha   90.00
_cell.angle_beta   90.00
_cell.angle_gamma   90.00
#
_symmetry.space_group_name_H-M   'P 1'
#
loop_
_entity.id
_entity.type
_entity.pdbx_description
1 polymer ?
#
loop_
_entity_poly.entity_id
_entity_poly.type
_entity_poly.pdbx_seq_one_letter_code
_entity_poly.pdbx_strand_id
1 'polypeptide(L)'
;KVDGKGIVGIHAAADNFGRWEEARKMMGNSFTGHPWGAGGTWAIKIDQPDHPLTAAFKGQGFKVKDEIYRTDAPLYTRENQFVLMSLDMSDPATKNVGGLKPSDDDTGITWIKDWGKGRVFYCSLGHNDEIFYNAAILRHYLDGIQFAFGDYPVDTKPKP
;
A
#
# COMPACT_ATOMS: atom_id res chain seq x y z
N LYS A 1 14.37 17.00 -13.63
CA LYS A 1 12.97 17.52 -13.58
C LYS A 1 12.77 18.23 -12.24
N VAL A 2 12.29 19.48 -12.27
CA VAL A 2 12.85 20.56 -11.44
C VAL A 2 12.05 20.89 -10.16
N ASP A 3 10.76 20.53 -10.01
CA ASP A 3 9.94 21.06 -8.90
C ASP A 3 9.18 20.04 -8.02
N GLY A 4 9.52 18.74 -8.04
CA GLY A 4 9.00 17.70 -7.12
C GLY A 4 7.49 17.73 -6.80
N LYS A 5 6.66 16.95 -7.51
CA LYS A 5 5.21 16.89 -7.28
C LYS A 5 4.80 15.64 -6.49
N GLY A 6 3.61 15.67 -5.91
CA GLY A 6 2.97 14.53 -5.26
C GLY A 6 2.30 13.59 -6.24
N ILE A 7 2.35 12.29 -5.97
CA ILE A 7 1.57 11.24 -6.66
C ILE A 7 0.88 10.38 -5.62
N VAL A 8 -0.40 10.11 -5.86
CA VAL A 8 -1.24 9.25 -5.02
C VAL A 8 -1.78 8.15 -5.92
N GLY A 9 -1.47 6.89 -5.57
CA GLY A 9 -1.99 5.71 -6.23
C GLY A 9 -2.97 4.96 -5.31
N ILE A 10 -4.11 4.56 -5.84
CA ILE A 10 -5.10 3.74 -5.13
C ILE A 10 -5.39 2.51 -5.99
N HIS A 11 -5.32 1.33 -5.39
CA HIS A 11 -5.67 0.04 -5.96
C HIS A 11 -5.08 -0.18 -7.38
N ALA A 12 -5.91 -0.16 -8.42
CA ALA A 12 -5.54 -0.41 -9.81
C ALA A 12 -4.53 0.60 -10.40
N ALA A 13 -4.17 1.67 -9.67
CA ALA A 13 -3.05 2.54 -10.04
C ALA A 13 -1.72 1.79 -10.22
N ALA A 14 -1.53 0.64 -9.55
CA ALA A 14 -0.39 -0.26 -9.74
C ALA A 14 -0.59 -1.28 -10.88
N ASP A 15 -1.81 -1.47 -11.40
CA ASP A 15 -2.07 -2.22 -12.63
C ASP A 15 -2.01 -1.31 -13.85
N ASN A 16 -0.89 -0.60 -14.00
CA ASN A 16 -0.66 0.31 -15.11
C ASN A 16 0.84 0.30 -15.49
N PHE A 17 1.22 1.15 -16.43
CA PHE A 17 2.61 1.43 -16.78
C PHE A 17 3.37 0.22 -17.35
N GLY A 18 2.67 -0.75 -17.95
CA GLY A 18 3.30 -2.00 -18.46
C GLY A 18 4.48 -1.76 -19.41
N ARG A 19 4.47 -0.67 -20.19
CA ARG A 19 5.57 -0.26 -21.09
C ARG A 19 6.47 0.85 -20.53
N TRP A 20 6.18 1.36 -19.33
CA TRP A 20 6.90 2.48 -18.72
C TRP A 20 7.57 2.02 -17.42
N GLU A 21 8.83 1.61 -17.53
CA GLU A 21 9.59 1.04 -16.41
C GLU A 21 9.79 2.02 -15.25
N GLU A 22 10.12 3.28 -15.54
CA GLU A 22 10.33 4.29 -14.50
C GLU A 22 9.06 4.56 -13.70
N ALA A 23 7.89 4.55 -14.33
CA ALA A 23 6.63 4.75 -13.63
C ALA A 23 6.26 3.56 -12.72
N ARG A 24 6.59 2.32 -13.13
CA ARG A 24 6.44 1.14 -12.25
C ARG A 24 7.37 1.22 -11.03
N LYS A 25 8.62 1.62 -11.22
CA LYS A 25 9.58 1.84 -10.11
C LYS A 25 9.16 2.97 -9.17
N MET A 26 8.56 4.02 -9.73
CA MET A 26 7.99 5.14 -8.98
C MET A 26 6.80 4.70 -8.14
N MET A 27 5.83 3.97 -8.73
CA MET A 27 4.66 3.46 -8.01
C MET A 27 5.08 2.43 -6.95
N GLY A 28 6.11 1.63 -7.22
CA GLY A 28 6.63 0.61 -6.31
C GLY A 28 5.94 -0.75 -6.46
N ASN A 29 5.05 -0.92 -7.42
CA ASN A 29 4.50 -2.23 -7.74
C ASN A 29 4.02 -2.29 -9.19
N SER A 30 3.76 -3.51 -9.67
CA SER A 30 3.07 -3.81 -10.91
C SER A 30 2.16 -5.01 -10.67
N PHE A 31 1.00 -5.06 -11.29
CA PHE A 31 0.12 -6.22 -11.15
C PHE A 31 0.79 -7.52 -11.62
N THR A 32 0.87 -8.50 -10.72
CA THR A 32 1.38 -9.86 -10.98
C THR A 32 0.46 -10.94 -10.44
N GLY A 33 -0.68 -10.56 -9.86
CA GLY A 33 -1.67 -11.45 -9.29
C GLY A 33 -2.40 -10.85 -8.08
N HIS A 34 -3.42 -11.57 -7.63
CA HIS A 34 -4.36 -11.15 -6.59
C HIS A 34 -4.94 -12.37 -5.85
N PRO A 35 -4.12 -13.13 -5.09
CA PRO A 35 -4.59 -14.33 -4.38
C PRO A 35 -5.74 -14.05 -3.39
N TRP A 36 -5.77 -12.83 -2.86
CA TRP A 36 -6.81 -12.34 -1.96
C TRP A 36 -7.88 -11.60 -2.78
N GLY A 37 -8.86 -12.34 -3.30
CA GLY A 37 -9.91 -11.77 -4.16
C GLY A 37 -10.99 -10.98 -3.41
N ALA A 38 -11.78 -10.20 -4.15
CA ALA A 38 -12.81 -9.29 -3.64
C ALA A 38 -13.89 -9.92 -2.74
N GLY A 39 -14.09 -11.25 -2.82
CA GLY A 39 -15.09 -11.98 -2.05
C GLY A 39 -14.67 -12.32 -0.62
N GLY A 40 -13.36 -12.33 -0.31
CA GLY A 40 -12.87 -12.73 1.01
C GLY A 40 -12.57 -11.55 1.92
N THR A 41 -12.26 -11.86 3.18
CA THR A 41 -11.99 -10.86 4.23
C THR A 41 -10.62 -11.12 4.82
N TRP A 42 -9.72 -10.15 4.67
CA TRP A 42 -8.30 -10.30 4.88
C TRP A 42 -7.84 -9.45 6.06
N ALA A 43 -6.90 -9.97 6.83
CA ALA A 43 -6.32 -9.26 7.96
C ALA A 43 -5.18 -8.34 7.47
N ILE A 44 -5.21 -7.10 7.95
CA ILE A 44 -4.21 -6.07 7.71
C ILE A 44 -3.56 -5.74 9.05
N LYS A 45 -2.23 -5.76 9.10
CA LYS A 45 -1.46 -5.26 10.23
C LYS A 45 -0.95 -3.85 9.95
N ILE A 46 -0.77 -3.08 11.03
CA ILE A 46 -0.17 -1.75 10.97
C ILE A 46 1.32 -1.90 11.29
N ASP A 47 2.19 -1.82 10.27
CA ASP A 47 3.64 -1.94 10.46
C ASP A 47 4.24 -0.73 11.20
N GLN A 48 3.57 0.43 11.12
CA GLN A 48 4.07 1.69 11.66
C GLN A 48 2.99 2.37 12.53
N PRO A 49 2.62 1.80 13.69
CA PRO A 49 1.44 2.22 14.46
C PRO A 49 1.46 3.68 14.93
N ASP A 50 2.66 4.23 15.18
CA ASP A 50 2.84 5.61 15.64
C ASP A 50 3.01 6.62 14.49
N HIS A 51 2.96 6.17 13.24
CA HIS A 51 3.09 7.06 12.10
C HIS A 51 1.82 7.91 11.92
N PRO A 52 1.90 9.21 11.64
CA PRO A 52 0.71 10.05 11.55
C PRO A 52 -0.23 9.62 10.43
N LEU A 53 0.29 9.03 9.34
CA LEU A 53 -0.54 8.53 8.25
C LEU A 53 -1.35 7.28 8.62
N THR A 54 -1.04 6.58 9.71
CA THR A 54 -1.79 5.40 10.19
C THR A 54 -2.57 5.70 11.47
N ALA A 55 -2.61 6.96 11.91
CA ALA A 55 -3.27 7.37 13.15
C ALA A 55 -4.77 7.03 13.17
N ALA A 56 -5.43 7.02 12.01
CA ALA A 56 -6.84 6.66 11.85
C ALA A 56 -7.16 5.24 12.38
N PHE A 57 -6.19 4.33 12.36
CA PHE A 57 -6.34 2.94 12.81
C PHE A 57 -5.99 2.73 14.30
N LYS A 58 -5.52 3.78 15.00
CA LYS A 58 -5.23 3.74 16.45
C LYS A 58 -4.27 2.61 16.86
N GLY A 59 -3.31 2.30 16.00
CA GLY A 59 -2.33 1.22 16.21
C GLY A 59 -2.90 -0.20 16.14
N GLN A 60 -4.15 -0.38 15.72
CA GLN A 60 -4.80 -1.68 15.65
C GLN A 60 -4.89 -2.16 14.20
N GLY A 61 -4.50 -3.42 13.97
CA GLY A 61 -4.82 -4.12 12.74
C GLY A 61 -6.33 -4.27 12.56
N PHE A 62 -6.77 -4.54 11.34
CA PHE A 62 -8.19 -4.66 11.01
C PHE A 62 -8.42 -5.73 9.96
N LYS A 63 -9.67 -6.18 9.82
CA LYS A 63 -10.09 -7.05 8.73
C LYS A 63 -10.89 -6.26 7.72
N VAL A 64 -10.64 -6.51 6.44
CA VAL A 64 -11.28 -5.80 5.33
C VAL A 64 -11.69 -6.78 4.24
N LYS A 65 -12.88 -6.57 3.66
CA LYS A 65 -13.35 -7.32 2.50
C LYS A 65 -12.98 -6.55 1.24
N ASP A 66 -11.93 -6.99 0.55
CA ASP A 66 -11.41 -6.30 -0.63
C ASP A 66 -10.61 -7.24 -1.53
N GLU A 67 -10.21 -6.78 -2.71
CA GLU A 67 -9.20 -7.44 -3.52
C GLU A 67 -7.81 -6.85 -3.24
N ILE A 68 -6.82 -7.69 -2.94
CA ILE A 68 -5.44 -7.27 -2.67
C ILE A 68 -4.50 -7.76 -3.75
N TYR A 69 -3.77 -6.82 -4.35
CA TYR A 69 -2.71 -7.15 -5.29
C TYR A 69 -1.47 -7.66 -4.57
N ARG A 70 -0.89 -8.69 -5.17
CA ARG A 70 0.44 -9.17 -4.85
C ARG A 70 1.48 -8.07 -5.07
N THR A 71 2.48 -8.04 -4.21
CA THR A 71 3.62 -7.12 -4.32
C THR A 71 4.91 -7.90 -4.52
N ASP A 72 5.57 -7.72 -5.67
CA ASP A 72 6.71 -8.54 -6.06
C ASP A 72 8.01 -7.75 -6.24
N ALA A 73 9.11 -8.38 -5.84
CA ALA A 73 10.44 -7.94 -6.22
C ALA A 73 10.61 -7.98 -7.77
N PRO A 74 11.39 -7.07 -8.36
CA PRO A 74 12.22 -6.06 -7.70
C PRO A 74 11.50 -4.73 -7.43
N LEU A 75 10.23 -4.58 -7.84
CA LEU A 75 9.51 -3.31 -7.71
C LEU A 75 9.11 -3.05 -6.25
N TYR A 76 8.61 -4.08 -5.58
CA TYR A 76 8.33 -4.06 -4.16
C TYR A 76 9.41 -4.78 -3.38
N THR A 77 10.03 -4.04 -2.45
CA THR A 77 10.81 -4.56 -1.33
C THR A 77 10.74 -3.54 -0.17
N ARG A 78 10.95 -3.98 1.08
CA ARG A 78 11.00 -3.09 2.25
C ARG A 78 12.23 -2.19 2.28
N GLU A 79 13.23 -2.46 1.46
CA GLU A 79 14.40 -1.59 1.24
C GLU A 79 14.12 -0.47 0.23
N ASN A 80 13.07 -0.61 -0.58
CA ASN A 80 12.68 0.36 -1.61
C ASN A 80 11.54 1.28 -1.18
N GLN A 81 10.84 0.94 -0.10
CA GLN A 81 9.59 1.57 0.31
C GLN A 81 9.49 1.68 1.83
N PHE A 82 8.94 2.79 2.31
CA PHE A 82 8.50 2.89 3.71
C PHE A 82 7.09 2.29 3.80
N VAL A 83 7.00 1.02 4.19
CA VAL A 83 5.73 0.30 4.32
C VAL A 83 5.00 0.71 5.61
N LEU A 84 3.76 1.15 5.47
CA LEU A 84 2.89 1.61 6.57
C LEU A 84 1.96 0.50 7.08
N MET A 85 1.46 -0.31 6.15
CA MET A 85 0.57 -1.44 6.42
C MET A 85 0.88 -2.58 5.45
N SER A 86 0.70 -3.81 5.90
CA SER A 86 0.85 -5.02 5.09
C SER A 86 -0.18 -6.08 5.50
N LEU A 87 -0.33 -7.13 4.69
CA LEU A 87 -1.18 -8.26 5.08
C LEU A 87 -0.65 -8.92 6.36
N ASP A 88 -1.57 -9.28 7.24
CA ASP A 88 -1.27 -10.06 8.43
C ASP A 88 -1.34 -11.55 8.11
N MET A 89 -0.19 -12.10 7.73
CA MET A 89 -0.03 -13.52 7.42
C MET A 89 -0.09 -14.44 8.66
N SER A 90 -0.27 -13.89 9.88
CA SER A 90 -0.59 -14.72 11.06
C SER A 90 -2.06 -15.14 11.11
N ASP A 91 -2.94 -14.43 10.39
CA ASP A 91 -4.36 -14.75 10.30
C ASP A 91 -4.59 -15.98 9.38
N PRO A 92 -5.30 -17.02 9.85
CA PRO A 92 -5.52 -18.23 9.05
C PRO A 92 -6.30 -18.01 7.76
N ALA A 93 -7.27 -17.09 7.72
CA ALA A 93 -8.05 -16.83 6.51
C ALA A 93 -7.20 -16.14 5.44
N THR A 94 -6.28 -15.27 5.88
CA THR A 94 -5.35 -14.54 5.02
C THR A 94 -4.24 -15.46 4.49
N LYS A 95 -3.67 -16.33 5.34
CA LYS A 95 -2.56 -17.22 4.96
C LYS A 95 -2.96 -18.43 4.12
N ASN A 96 -4.18 -18.93 4.24
CA ASN A 96 -4.59 -20.19 3.61
C ASN A 96 -5.30 -20.01 2.26
N VAL A 97 -5.16 -18.84 1.60
CA VAL A 97 -5.67 -18.64 0.25
C VAL A 97 -4.90 -19.49 -0.76
N GLY A 98 -5.55 -19.86 -1.87
CA GLY A 98 -4.91 -20.62 -2.94
C GLY A 98 -3.96 -19.77 -3.78
N GLY A 99 -2.93 -20.39 -4.35
CA GLY A 99 -2.05 -19.74 -5.33
C GLY A 99 -1.00 -18.80 -4.74
N LEU A 100 -0.77 -18.87 -3.41
CA LEU A 100 0.36 -18.19 -2.78
C LEU A 100 1.71 -18.76 -3.25
N LYS A 101 2.70 -17.88 -3.33
CA LYS A 101 4.12 -18.20 -3.55
C LYS A 101 4.96 -17.65 -2.38
N PRO A 102 6.23 -18.09 -2.23
CA PRO A 102 7.05 -17.66 -1.10
C PRO A 102 7.21 -16.14 -0.94
N SER A 103 7.18 -15.36 -2.03
CA SER A 103 7.27 -13.90 -1.95
C SER A 103 6.01 -13.22 -1.38
N ASP A 104 4.90 -13.95 -1.25
CA ASP A 104 3.64 -13.41 -0.72
C ASP A 104 3.62 -13.28 0.80
N ASP A 105 4.61 -13.87 1.50
CA ASP A 105 4.76 -13.77 2.96
C ASP A 105 4.95 -12.32 3.44
N ASP A 106 5.38 -11.41 2.55
CA ASP A 106 5.34 -9.97 2.77
C ASP A 106 4.62 -9.26 1.62
N THR A 107 3.32 -9.00 1.81
CA THR A 107 2.51 -8.24 0.86
C THR A 107 2.14 -6.87 1.41
N GLY A 108 2.79 -5.83 0.89
CA GLY A 108 2.54 -4.44 1.29
C GLY A 108 1.16 -3.97 0.88
N ILE A 109 0.44 -3.33 1.81
CA ILE A 109 -0.88 -2.73 1.56
C ILE A 109 -0.75 -1.24 1.32
N THR A 110 0.13 -0.55 2.04
CA THR A 110 0.34 0.89 1.87
C THR A 110 1.80 1.23 2.10
N TRP A 111 2.33 2.10 1.26
CA TRP A 111 3.67 2.64 1.43
C TRP A 111 3.77 4.09 1.00
N ILE A 112 4.83 4.73 1.50
CA ILE A 112 5.31 6.03 1.02
C ILE A 112 6.76 5.92 0.56
N LYS A 113 7.15 6.77 -0.39
CA LYS A 113 8.55 6.93 -0.81
C LYS A 113 8.78 8.27 -1.50
N ASP A 114 10.03 8.67 -1.56
CA ASP A 114 10.46 9.75 -2.43
C ASP A 114 10.67 9.25 -3.87
N TRP A 115 10.41 10.14 -4.82
CA TRP A 115 10.80 9.95 -6.23
C TRP A 115 11.40 11.23 -6.78
N GLY A 116 12.72 11.28 -6.87
CA GLY A 116 13.44 12.53 -7.10
C GLY A 116 13.19 13.51 -5.95
N LYS A 117 12.54 14.65 -6.24
CA LYS A 117 12.10 15.63 -5.23
C LYS A 117 10.61 15.50 -4.87
N GLY A 118 9.89 14.57 -5.50
CA GLY A 118 8.45 14.36 -5.28
C GLY A 118 8.18 13.28 -4.24
N ARG A 119 6.92 13.19 -3.82
CA ARG A 119 6.44 12.24 -2.81
C ARG A 119 5.39 11.32 -3.41
N VAL A 120 5.51 10.02 -3.16
CA VAL A 120 4.57 8.99 -3.62
C VAL A 120 3.89 8.37 -2.42
N PHE A 121 2.57 8.33 -2.45
CA PHE A 121 1.73 7.52 -1.57
C PHE A 121 1.00 6.48 -2.42
N TYR A 122 0.99 5.22 -1.97
CA TYR A 122 0.18 4.18 -2.58
C TYR A 122 -0.59 3.41 -1.51
N CYS A 123 -1.84 3.06 -1.82
CA CYS A 123 -2.65 2.12 -1.04
C CYS A 123 -3.30 1.10 -1.96
N SER A 124 -3.18 -0.19 -1.63
CA SER A 124 -3.71 -1.32 -2.39
C SER A 124 -5.24 -1.47 -2.23
N LEU A 125 -5.80 -0.98 -1.13
CA LEU A 125 -7.23 -1.05 -0.86
C LEU A 125 -8.00 -0.14 -1.82
N GLY A 126 -9.15 -0.60 -2.32
CA GLY A 126 -10.05 0.19 -3.15
C GLY A 126 -10.76 -0.55 -4.28
N HIS A 127 -10.88 -1.89 -4.23
CA HIS A 127 -11.65 -2.64 -5.23
C HIS A 127 -13.14 -2.58 -4.93
N ASN A 128 -13.52 -2.90 -3.70
CA ASN A 128 -14.90 -2.95 -3.26
C ASN A 128 -15.41 -1.56 -2.85
N ASP A 129 -16.70 -1.30 -3.11
CA ASP A 129 -17.36 -0.04 -2.76
C ASP A 129 -17.27 0.25 -1.24
N GLU A 130 -17.35 -0.79 -0.41
CA GLU A 130 -17.32 -0.68 1.05
C GLU A 130 -16.05 -0.05 1.61
N ILE A 131 -14.96 -0.08 0.84
CA ILE A 131 -13.71 0.62 1.19
C ILE A 131 -13.94 2.12 1.30
N PHE A 132 -14.76 2.66 0.40
CA PHE A 132 -15.09 4.08 0.35
C PHE A 132 -16.18 4.49 1.34
N TYR A 133 -16.68 3.56 2.16
CA TYR A 133 -17.60 3.85 3.27
C TYR A 133 -16.88 3.78 4.63
N ASN A 134 -15.68 3.22 4.67
CA ASN A 134 -14.92 3.05 5.91
C ASN A 134 -14.21 4.36 6.30
N ALA A 135 -14.66 4.98 7.38
CA ALA A 135 -14.13 6.26 7.85
C ALA A 135 -12.62 6.23 8.15
N ALA A 136 -12.07 5.13 8.66
CA ALA A 136 -10.64 5.02 8.94
C ALA A 136 -9.82 4.95 7.65
N ILE A 137 -10.29 4.20 6.65
CA ILE A 137 -9.63 4.11 5.33
C ILE A 137 -9.74 5.44 4.58
N LEU A 138 -10.91 6.09 4.58
CA LEU A 138 -11.09 7.42 3.98
C LEU A 138 -10.17 8.46 4.64
N ARG A 139 -10.02 8.43 5.97
CA ARG A 139 -9.07 9.30 6.67
C ARG A 139 -7.63 8.99 6.25
N HIS A 140 -7.28 7.71 6.14
CA HIS A 140 -5.96 7.28 5.68
C HIS A 140 -5.64 7.77 4.26
N TYR A 141 -6.60 7.74 3.33
CA TYR A 141 -6.43 8.32 2.01
C TYR A 141 -6.22 9.82 2.06
N LEU A 142 -7.02 10.54 2.86
CA LEU A 142 -6.85 11.99 3.03
C LEU A 142 -5.45 12.31 3.57
N ASP A 143 -5.00 11.59 4.60
CA ASP A 143 -3.67 11.75 5.18
C ASP A 143 -2.58 11.49 4.12
N GLY A 144 -2.72 10.45 3.31
CA GLY A 144 -1.81 10.13 2.21
C GLY A 144 -1.76 11.20 1.10
N ILE A 145 -2.92 11.77 0.74
CA ILE A 145 -3.01 12.89 -0.19
C ILE A 145 -2.31 14.12 0.39
N GLN A 146 -2.59 14.47 1.65
CA GLN A 146 -1.95 15.59 2.34
C GLN A 146 -0.42 15.39 2.44
N PHE A 147 0.05 14.17 2.68
CA PHE A 147 1.47 13.84 2.66
C PHE A 147 2.11 14.10 1.28
N ALA A 148 1.45 13.67 0.20
CA ALA A 148 1.92 13.88 -1.17
C ALA A 148 1.98 15.39 -1.53
N PHE A 149 1.12 16.20 -0.92
CA PHE A 149 1.10 17.66 -1.05
C PHE A 149 2.14 18.38 -0.18
N GLY A 150 2.69 17.71 0.84
CA GLY A 150 3.73 18.27 1.70
C GLY A 150 3.28 18.62 3.13
N ASP A 151 2.01 18.43 3.47
CA ASP A 151 1.43 18.82 4.76
C ASP A 151 2.00 18.00 5.93
N TYR A 152 2.46 16.77 5.66
CA TYR A 152 3.10 15.90 6.65
C TYR A 152 4.63 15.89 6.47
N PRO A 153 5.40 16.53 7.37
CA PRO A 153 6.87 16.50 7.35
C PRO A 153 7.40 15.22 8.01
N VAL A 154 7.13 14.07 7.38
CA VAL A 154 7.58 12.76 7.84
C VAL A 154 8.72 12.20 6.99
N ASP A 155 9.55 11.35 7.58
CA ASP A 155 10.59 10.62 6.86
C ASP A 155 9.95 9.56 5.94
N THR A 156 10.54 9.37 4.77
CA THR A 156 10.13 8.39 3.75
C THR A 156 11.18 7.31 3.53
N LYS A 157 12.27 7.32 4.33
CA LYS A 157 13.33 6.31 4.27
C LYS A 157 12.80 4.92 4.58
N PRO A 158 13.01 3.95 3.68
CA PRO A 158 12.58 2.57 3.88
C PRO A 158 13.04 1.98 5.22
N LYS A 159 12.19 1.15 5.83
CA LYS A 159 12.44 0.44 7.09
C LYS A 159 12.36 -1.07 6.82
N PRO A 160 13.51 -1.73 6.57
CA PRO A 160 13.58 -3.17 6.30
C PRO A 160 13.04 -4.02 7.45
#